data_AF-A0A7S3MFQ8-F1
#
_entry.id   AF-A0A7S3MFQ8-F1
#
_cell.length_a   1.000
_cell.length_b   1.000
_cell.length_c   1.000
_cell.angle_alpha   90.00
_cell.angle_beta   90.00
_cell.angle_gamma   90.00
#
_symmetry.space_group_name_H-M   'P 1'
#
loop_
_entity.id
_entity.type
_entity.pdbx_description
1 polymer ?
#
loop_
_entity_poly.entity_id
_entity_poly.type
_entity_poly.pdbx_seq_one_letter_code
_entity_poly.pdbx_strand_id
1 'polypeptide(L)'
;EAQNVGNALYGLRNMSSDHREVRAVIAALTPKIATAREDLNGQALGNSLYGLQSMSSKESEVRFLLAVLATKVTRTWEELKAQEVGNALYGLKRMSTDVPEVRILISALVPKVAASPEILDAQAIGNSFYGLQNMKSDNPEVLSLLAVMAEKVAMSCPELDGQAMGNSLYGLQGMNSDYPEVRAVVSALTAKMQASCLDMNAQEMGNALFG
;
A
#
# COMPACT_ATOMS: atom_id res chain seq x y z
N GLU A 1 20.00 10.91 -9.49
CA GLU A 1 19.54 11.09 -8.09
C GLU A 1 18.41 10.12 -7.77
N ALA A 2 18.33 9.62 -6.54
CA ALA A 2 17.27 8.72 -6.05
C ALA A 2 15.86 9.25 -6.37
N GLN A 3 15.70 10.57 -6.29
CA GLN A 3 14.45 11.28 -6.58
C GLN A 3 13.99 11.15 -8.04
N ASN A 4 14.90 10.91 -9.00
CA ASN A 4 14.54 10.85 -10.42
C ASN A 4 13.66 9.65 -10.74
N VAL A 5 13.92 8.49 -10.13
CA VAL A 5 13.07 7.30 -10.29
C VAL A 5 11.70 7.55 -9.67
N GLY A 6 11.68 8.09 -8.45
CA GLY A 6 10.45 8.49 -7.76
C GLY A 6 9.59 9.43 -8.58
N ASN A 7 10.18 10.50 -9.11
CA ASN A 7 9.47 11.49 -9.93
C ASN A 7 8.99 10.91 -11.27
N ALA A 8 9.80 10.08 -11.92
CA ALA A 8 9.43 9.45 -13.19
C ALA A 8 8.17 8.57 -13.02
N LEU A 9 8.16 7.72 -11.98
CA LEU A 9 7.02 6.86 -11.68
C LEU A 9 5.83 7.65 -11.14
N TYR A 10 6.05 8.68 -10.31
CA TYR A 10 4.98 9.59 -9.86
C TYR A 10 4.30 10.35 -11.01
N GLY A 11 5.03 10.58 -12.12
CA GLY A 11 4.46 11.10 -13.37
C GLY A 11 3.35 10.22 -13.96
N LEU A 12 3.35 8.92 -13.64
CA LEU A 12 2.35 7.97 -14.11
C LEU A 12 1.05 7.96 -13.28
N ARG A 13 0.95 8.74 -12.18
CA ARG A 13 -0.18 8.67 -11.24
C ARG A 13 -1.57 8.92 -11.85
N ASN A 14 -1.62 9.66 -12.97
CA ASN A 14 -2.85 9.96 -13.71
C ASN A 14 -2.97 9.15 -15.02
N MET A 15 -2.14 8.12 -15.19
CA MET A 15 -2.15 7.19 -16.32
C MET A 15 -2.66 5.82 -15.87
N SER A 16 -3.13 4.99 -16.80
CA SER A 16 -3.57 3.63 -16.49
C SER A 16 -2.98 2.60 -17.43
N SER A 17 -2.60 1.44 -16.88
CA SER A 17 -2.10 0.28 -17.64
C SER A 17 -3.17 -0.35 -18.54
N ASP A 18 -4.43 0.08 -18.45
CA ASP A 18 -5.49 -0.36 -19.36
C ASP A 18 -5.17 0.07 -20.82
N HIS A 19 -4.40 1.15 -21.00
CA HIS A 19 -3.93 1.63 -22.30
C HIS A 19 -2.57 1.04 -22.69
N ARG A 20 -2.46 0.57 -23.94
CA ARG A 20 -1.25 -0.07 -24.47
C ARG A 20 -0.05 0.87 -24.48
N GLU A 21 -0.27 2.14 -24.74
CA GLU A 21 0.76 3.19 -24.79
C GLU A 21 1.41 3.37 -23.43
N VAL A 22 0.61 3.34 -22.35
CA VAL A 22 1.12 3.41 -20.97
C VAL A 22 1.93 2.15 -20.65
N ARG A 23 1.48 0.97 -21.07
CA ARG A 23 2.26 -0.27 -20.92
C ARG A 23 3.59 -0.21 -21.67
N ALA A 24 3.62 0.34 -22.88
CA ALA A 24 4.84 0.55 -23.64
C ALA A 24 5.82 1.50 -22.94
N VAL A 25 5.32 2.58 -22.32
CA VAL A 25 6.14 3.48 -21.50
C VAL A 25 6.72 2.73 -20.30
N ILE A 26 5.92 1.94 -19.57
CA ILE A 26 6.40 1.12 -18.45
C ILE A 26 7.49 0.15 -18.91
N ALA A 27 7.27 -0.55 -20.02
CA ALA A 27 8.26 -1.47 -20.59
C ALA A 27 9.58 -0.78 -20.93
N ALA A 28 9.53 0.44 -21.48
CA ALA A 28 10.72 1.22 -21.83
C ALA A 28 11.45 1.80 -20.60
N LEU A 29 10.71 2.17 -19.55
CA LEU A 29 11.28 2.73 -18.32
C LEU A 29 11.87 1.66 -17.41
N THR A 30 11.26 0.47 -17.34
CA THR A 30 11.66 -0.57 -16.39
C THR A 30 13.15 -0.96 -16.46
N PRO A 31 13.76 -1.24 -17.62
CA PRO A 31 15.19 -1.54 -17.67
C PRO A 31 16.06 -0.35 -17.22
N LYS A 32 15.63 0.88 -17.49
CA LYS A 32 16.35 2.09 -17.04
C LYS A 32 16.31 2.20 -15.52
N ILE A 33 15.15 1.95 -14.91
CA ILE A 33 14.96 1.93 -13.46
C ILE A 33 15.81 0.82 -12.82
N ALA A 34 15.85 -0.37 -13.43
CA ALA A 34 16.66 -1.49 -12.96
C ALA A 34 18.15 -1.16 -12.93
N THR A 35 18.66 -0.45 -13.95
CA THR A 35 20.07 -0.06 -14.05
C THR A 35 20.43 1.23 -13.30
N ALA A 36 19.45 1.97 -12.79
CA ALA A 36 19.72 3.19 -12.02
C ALA A 36 20.57 2.83 -10.79
N ARG A 37 21.67 3.54 -10.58
CA ARG A 37 22.63 3.22 -9.50
C ARG A 37 22.10 3.64 -8.14
N GLU A 38 21.28 4.67 -8.12
CA GLU A 38 20.73 5.22 -6.90
C GLU A 38 19.61 4.33 -6.36
N ASP A 39 19.71 4.02 -5.07
CA ASP A 39 18.65 3.38 -4.31
C ASP A 39 17.57 4.42 -3.95
N LEU A 40 16.33 3.97 -3.79
CA LEU A 40 15.23 4.86 -3.45
C LEU A 40 15.39 5.33 -2.00
N ASN A 41 15.23 6.63 -1.77
CA ASN A 41 15.02 7.18 -0.43
C ASN A 41 13.52 7.03 -0.06
N GLY A 42 13.13 7.41 1.17
CA GLY A 42 11.77 7.15 1.67
C GLY A 42 10.69 7.80 0.81
N GLN A 43 10.89 9.09 0.49
CA GLN A 43 10.00 9.86 -0.38
C GLN A 43 9.91 9.28 -1.80
N ALA A 44 11.05 8.93 -2.41
CA ALA A 44 11.09 8.37 -3.76
C ALA A 44 10.42 7.00 -3.82
N LEU A 45 10.52 6.18 -2.76
CA LEU A 45 9.81 4.91 -2.65
C LEU A 45 8.30 5.13 -2.61
N GLY A 46 7.82 5.98 -1.68
CA GLY A 46 6.40 6.29 -1.55
C GLY A 46 5.81 6.84 -2.86
N ASN A 47 6.50 7.79 -3.48
CA ASN A 47 6.09 8.38 -4.76
C ASN A 47 6.11 7.38 -5.93
N SER A 48 7.12 6.49 -5.96
CA SER A 48 7.24 5.48 -7.01
C SER A 48 6.03 4.56 -7.03
N LEU A 49 5.67 4.05 -5.85
CA LEU A 49 4.55 3.13 -5.71
C LEU A 49 3.20 3.84 -5.86
N TYR A 50 3.05 5.04 -5.32
CA TYR A 50 1.85 5.85 -5.53
C TYR A 50 1.58 6.16 -7.01
N GLY A 51 2.63 6.32 -7.81
CA GLY A 51 2.54 6.45 -9.26
C GLY A 51 1.89 5.24 -9.96
N LEU A 52 1.90 4.08 -9.32
CA LEU A 52 1.31 2.84 -9.83
C LEU A 52 -0.15 2.62 -9.44
N GLN A 53 -0.79 3.57 -8.75
CA GLN A 53 -2.16 3.42 -8.21
C GLN A 53 -3.22 3.02 -9.26
N SER A 54 -2.98 3.33 -10.54
CA SER A 54 -3.89 3.04 -11.66
C SER A 54 -3.34 1.96 -12.60
N MET A 55 -2.30 1.24 -12.17
CA MET A 55 -1.69 0.10 -12.87
C MET A 55 -2.22 -1.20 -12.31
N SER A 56 -2.31 -2.23 -13.15
CA SER A 56 -2.82 -3.55 -12.75
C SER A 56 -1.79 -4.64 -12.90
N SER A 57 -1.69 -5.51 -11.89
CA SER A 57 -0.83 -6.70 -11.93
C SER A 57 -1.32 -7.75 -12.93
N LYS A 58 -2.42 -7.53 -13.64
CA LYS A 58 -2.83 -8.36 -14.79
C LYS A 58 -1.88 -8.21 -15.98
N GLU A 59 -1.23 -7.06 -16.12
CA GLU A 59 -0.34 -6.74 -17.24
C GLU A 59 1.10 -7.16 -16.96
N SER A 60 1.76 -7.84 -17.90
CA SER A 60 3.12 -8.34 -17.75
C SER A 60 4.16 -7.25 -17.49
N GLU A 61 4.00 -6.10 -18.13
CA GLU A 61 4.89 -4.94 -18.04
C GLU A 61 4.87 -4.36 -16.62
N VAL A 62 3.70 -4.35 -15.99
CA VAL A 62 3.53 -3.94 -14.59
C VAL A 62 4.21 -4.96 -13.67
N ARG A 63 4.04 -6.27 -13.90
CA ARG A 63 4.71 -7.31 -13.09
C ARG A 63 6.22 -7.18 -13.11
N PHE A 64 6.80 -6.96 -14.29
CA PHE A 64 8.24 -6.78 -14.42
C PHE A 64 8.74 -5.53 -13.66
N LEU A 65 7.99 -4.43 -13.72
CA LEU A 65 8.29 -3.24 -12.93
C LEU A 65 8.20 -3.51 -11.42
N LEU A 66 7.19 -4.26 -10.95
CA LEU A 66 7.04 -4.62 -9.54
C LEU A 66 8.23 -5.44 -9.03
N ALA A 67 8.74 -6.39 -9.83
CA ALA A 67 9.93 -7.16 -9.45
C ALA A 67 11.19 -6.29 -9.32
N VAL A 68 11.38 -5.33 -10.23
CA VAL A 68 12.47 -4.34 -10.16
C VAL A 68 12.32 -3.46 -8.93
N LEU A 69 11.10 -2.98 -8.65
CA LEU A 69 10.83 -2.13 -7.49
C LEU A 69 11.00 -2.89 -6.19
N ALA A 70 10.61 -4.16 -6.09
CA ALA A 70 10.85 -4.97 -4.91
C ALA A 70 12.35 -5.05 -4.57
N THR A 71 13.21 -5.22 -5.58
CA THR A 71 14.67 -5.20 -5.42
C THR A 71 15.19 -3.84 -4.96
N LYS A 72 14.58 -2.75 -5.42
CA LYS A 72 14.95 -1.39 -5.00
C LYS A 72 14.48 -1.08 -3.58
N VAL A 73 13.28 -1.54 -3.20
CA VAL A 73 12.69 -1.37 -1.87
C VAL A 73 13.55 -2.05 -0.81
N THR A 74 14.06 -3.26 -1.06
CA THR A 74 14.94 -3.94 -0.08
C THR A 74 16.22 -3.14 0.20
N ARG A 75 16.71 -2.40 -0.80
CA ARG A 75 17.92 -1.57 -0.73
C ARG A 75 17.68 -0.15 -0.21
N THR A 76 16.42 0.28 -0.04
CA THR A 76 16.11 1.58 0.57
C THR A 76 16.59 1.61 2.01
N TRP A 77 17.44 2.59 2.34
CA TRP A 77 18.06 2.71 3.66
C TRP A 77 17.33 3.68 4.58
N GLU A 78 16.57 4.63 4.02
CA GLU A 78 15.82 5.62 4.79
C GLU A 78 14.53 5.02 5.34
N GLU A 79 14.16 5.44 6.55
CA GLU A 79 12.90 5.08 7.17
C GLU A 79 11.73 5.79 6.47
N LEU A 80 10.59 5.10 6.35
CA LEU A 80 9.40 5.68 5.74
C LEU A 80 8.66 6.56 6.73
N LYS A 81 8.26 7.75 6.29
CA LYS A 81 7.28 8.60 7.00
C LYS A 81 5.87 8.04 6.85
N ALA A 82 4.94 8.51 7.68
CA ALA A 82 3.54 8.07 7.67
C ALA A 82 2.92 8.22 6.27
N GLN A 83 3.12 9.37 5.63
CA GLN A 83 2.63 9.62 4.27
C GLN A 83 3.22 8.64 3.24
N GLU A 84 4.50 8.29 3.38
CA GLU A 84 5.20 7.42 2.43
C GLU A 84 4.73 5.97 2.55
N VAL A 85 4.44 5.50 3.78
CA VAL A 85 3.77 4.22 4.04
C VAL A 85 2.39 4.19 3.36
N GLY A 86 1.56 5.20 3.64
CA GLY A 86 0.23 5.30 3.05
C GLY A 86 0.26 5.32 1.52
N ASN A 87 1.15 6.11 0.93
CA ASN A 87 1.33 6.21 -0.51
C ASN A 87 1.83 4.91 -1.14
N ALA A 88 2.80 4.25 -0.48
CA ALA A 88 3.37 3.00 -0.95
C ALA A 88 2.31 1.90 -1.06
N LEU A 89 1.53 1.74 0.00
CA LEU A 89 0.49 0.71 0.06
C LEU A 89 -0.71 1.07 -0.81
N TYR A 90 -1.13 2.34 -0.87
CA TYR A 90 -2.20 2.79 -1.76
C TYR A 90 -1.91 2.51 -3.24
N GLY A 91 -0.64 2.60 -3.65
CA GLY A 91 -0.17 2.23 -4.98
C GLY A 91 -0.54 0.81 -5.41
N LEU A 92 -0.83 -0.08 -4.45
CA LEU A 92 -1.18 -1.47 -4.68
C LEU A 92 -2.69 -1.70 -4.92
N LYS A 93 -3.53 -0.66 -4.89
CA LYS A 93 -5.00 -0.80 -4.90
C LYS A 93 -5.59 -1.59 -6.08
N ARG A 94 -4.91 -1.66 -7.23
CA ARG A 94 -5.31 -2.44 -8.43
C ARG A 94 -4.46 -3.70 -8.66
N MET A 95 -3.69 -4.11 -7.65
CA MET A 95 -2.84 -5.30 -7.65
C MET A 95 -3.50 -6.45 -6.90
N SER A 96 -3.05 -7.67 -7.15
CA SER A 96 -3.57 -8.87 -6.49
C SER A 96 -2.43 -9.81 -6.09
N THR A 97 -2.54 -10.41 -4.92
CA THR A 97 -1.58 -11.39 -4.40
C THR A 97 -1.60 -12.73 -5.12
N ASP A 98 -2.50 -12.96 -6.08
CA ASP A 98 -2.40 -14.11 -7.00
C ASP A 98 -1.11 -14.02 -7.86
N VAL A 99 -0.55 -12.81 -8.01
CA VAL A 99 0.68 -12.53 -8.75
C VAL A 99 1.91 -12.57 -7.83
N PRO A 100 2.93 -13.40 -8.13
CA PRO A 100 4.13 -13.52 -7.29
C PRO A 100 4.88 -12.20 -7.04
N GLU A 101 4.99 -11.35 -8.05
CA GLU A 101 5.74 -10.08 -7.95
C GLU A 101 5.08 -9.12 -6.96
N VAL A 102 3.76 -9.18 -6.79
CA VAL A 102 3.03 -8.42 -5.76
C VAL A 102 3.39 -8.94 -4.38
N ARG A 103 3.44 -10.27 -4.18
CA ARG A 103 3.84 -10.88 -2.90
C ARG A 103 5.27 -10.53 -2.53
N ILE A 104 6.20 -10.61 -3.48
CA ILE A 104 7.61 -10.23 -3.29
C ILE A 104 7.72 -8.75 -2.89
N LEU A 105 6.97 -7.86 -3.55
CA LEU A 105 6.97 -6.44 -3.21
C LEU A 105 6.40 -6.20 -1.80
N ILE A 106 5.29 -6.84 -1.44
CA ILE A 106 4.72 -6.76 -0.09
C ILE A 106 5.75 -7.24 0.93
N SER A 107 6.38 -8.39 0.72
CA SER A 107 7.44 -8.91 1.59
C SER A 107 8.59 -7.92 1.77
N ALA A 108 8.97 -7.18 0.73
CA ALA A 108 9.99 -6.13 0.81
C ALA A 108 9.51 -4.89 1.59
N LEU A 109 8.22 -4.57 1.52
CA LEU A 109 7.61 -3.43 2.22
C LEU A 109 7.39 -3.70 3.71
N VAL A 110 7.05 -4.93 4.13
CA VAL A 110 6.80 -5.28 5.55
C VAL A 110 7.87 -4.73 6.50
N PRO A 111 9.19 -5.01 6.32
CA PRO A 111 10.20 -4.48 7.22
C PRO A 111 10.32 -2.94 7.16
N LYS A 112 9.99 -2.30 6.02
CA LYS A 112 10.01 -0.83 5.89
C LYS A 112 8.85 -0.17 6.63
N VAL A 113 7.67 -0.77 6.57
CA VAL A 113 6.50 -0.31 7.32
C VAL A 113 6.73 -0.52 8.82
N ALA A 114 7.25 -1.68 9.23
CA ALA A 114 7.54 -1.97 10.63
C ALA A 114 8.53 -0.96 11.22
N ALA A 115 9.62 -0.67 10.49
CA ALA A 115 10.66 0.26 10.91
C ALA A 115 10.26 1.75 10.81
N SER A 116 9.11 2.09 10.25
CA SER A 116 8.64 3.50 10.19
C SER A 116 8.51 4.07 11.61
N PRO A 117 9.24 5.15 11.97
CA PRO A 117 9.24 5.70 13.32
C PRO A 117 8.01 6.56 13.60
N GLU A 118 7.32 7.01 12.55
CA GLU A 118 6.19 7.92 12.67
C GLU A 118 4.91 7.19 13.07
N ILE A 119 4.10 7.87 13.88
CA ILE A 119 2.73 7.47 14.13
C ILE A 119 1.94 7.69 12.84
N LEU A 120 1.29 6.65 12.33
CA LEU A 120 0.46 6.76 11.13
C LEU A 120 -0.78 7.62 11.43
N ASP A 121 -0.99 8.65 10.61
CA ASP A 121 -2.21 9.45 10.67
C ASP A 121 -3.39 8.72 10.01
N ALA A 122 -4.60 9.29 10.16
CA ALA A 122 -5.83 8.70 9.63
C ALA A 122 -5.75 8.48 8.11
N GLN A 123 -5.17 9.42 7.37
CA GLN A 123 -5.02 9.32 5.92
C GLN A 123 -4.08 8.17 5.54
N ALA A 124 -2.93 8.05 6.19
CA ALA A 124 -1.96 6.98 5.95
C ALA A 124 -2.57 5.61 6.23
N ILE A 125 -3.32 5.47 7.33
CA ILE A 125 -4.02 4.23 7.69
C ILE A 125 -5.08 3.86 6.64
N GLY A 126 -5.98 4.81 6.33
CA GLY A 126 -7.04 4.58 5.35
C GLY A 126 -6.49 4.24 3.97
N ASN A 127 -5.48 4.98 3.50
CA ASN A 127 -4.81 4.72 2.23
C ASN A 127 -4.13 3.35 2.21
N SER A 128 -3.48 2.98 3.31
CA SER A 128 -2.77 1.71 3.42
C SER A 128 -3.71 0.52 3.21
N PHE A 129 -4.79 0.46 3.97
CA PHE A 129 -5.76 -0.62 3.86
C PHE A 129 -6.54 -0.57 2.55
N TYR A 130 -6.92 0.61 2.05
CA TYR A 130 -7.56 0.71 0.74
C TYR A 130 -6.67 0.13 -0.39
N GLY A 131 -5.35 0.26 -0.25
CA GLY A 131 -4.37 -0.38 -1.12
C GLY A 131 -4.42 -1.91 -1.11
N LEU A 132 -4.93 -2.52 -0.04
CA LEU A 132 -4.99 -3.96 0.17
C LEU A 132 -6.34 -4.59 -0.24
N GLN A 133 -7.28 -3.80 -0.78
CA GLN A 133 -8.65 -4.23 -1.09
C GLN A 133 -8.79 -5.44 -2.05
N ASN A 134 -7.73 -5.80 -2.75
CA ASN A 134 -7.69 -6.91 -3.71
C ASN A 134 -6.71 -8.03 -3.28
N MET A 135 -6.28 -8.01 -2.01
CA MET A 135 -5.33 -8.96 -1.43
C MET A 135 -6.05 -10.05 -0.64
N LYS A 136 -5.45 -11.24 -0.55
CA LYS A 136 -6.04 -12.39 0.15
C LYS A 136 -5.23 -12.76 1.39
N SER A 137 -5.93 -12.99 2.49
CA SER A 137 -5.35 -13.35 3.79
C SER A 137 -4.80 -14.78 3.88
N ASP A 138 -4.88 -15.58 2.81
CA ASP A 138 -4.21 -16.88 2.69
C ASP A 138 -2.74 -16.75 2.26
N ASN A 139 -2.26 -15.53 1.96
CA ASN A 139 -0.87 -15.26 1.62
C ASN A 139 -0.08 -14.81 2.87
N PRO A 140 1.06 -15.46 3.20
CA PRO A 140 1.83 -15.14 4.40
C PRO A 140 2.40 -13.72 4.40
N GLU A 141 2.71 -13.14 3.23
CA GLU A 141 3.20 -11.77 3.12
C GLU A 141 2.11 -10.75 3.48
N VAL A 142 0.85 -11.03 3.13
CA VAL A 142 -0.31 -10.19 3.51
C VAL A 142 -0.54 -10.29 5.01
N LEU A 143 -0.54 -11.50 5.58
CA LEU A 143 -0.68 -11.69 7.03
C LEU A 143 0.41 -10.95 7.81
N SER A 144 1.66 -11.04 7.35
CA SER A 144 2.78 -10.32 7.95
C SER A 144 2.58 -8.80 7.91
N LEU A 145 2.09 -8.28 6.78
CA LEU A 145 1.77 -6.85 6.67
C LEU A 145 0.60 -6.45 7.58
N LEU A 146 -0.45 -7.26 7.68
CA LEU A 146 -1.60 -7.01 8.55
C LEU A 146 -1.19 -6.99 10.03
N ALA A 147 -0.31 -7.90 10.45
CA ALA A 147 0.21 -7.90 11.82
C ALA A 147 0.93 -6.57 12.15
N VAL A 148 1.83 -6.12 11.27
CA VAL A 148 2.52 -4.83 11.42
C VAL A 148 1.53 -3.66 11.41
N MET A 149 0.56 -3.67 10.49
CA MET A 149 -0.44 -2.62 10.40
C MET A 149 -1.35 -2.58 11.64
N ALA A 150 -1.70 -3.72 12.23
CA ALA A 150 -2.48 -3.76 13.48
C ALA A 150 -1.74 -3.04 14.62
N GLU A 151 -0.43 -3.26 14.75
CA GLU A 151 0.41 -2.54 15.72
C GLU A 151 0.47 -1.04 15.42
N LYS A 152 0.67 -0.65 14.15
CA LYS A 152 0.69 0.77 13.75
C LYS A 152 -0.64 1.47 14.00
N VAL A 153 -1.76 0.81 13.74
CA VAL A 153 -3.10 1.32 14.06
C VAL A 153 -3.27 1.43 15.56
N ALA A 154 -2.88 0.42 16.35
CA ALA A 154 -3.00 0.49 17.81
C ALA A 154 -2.28 1.73 18.38
N MET A 155 -1.08 2.04 17.86
CA MET A 155 -0.29 3.22 18.23
C MET A 155 -0.79 4.55 17.65
N SER A 156 -1.71 4.54 16.67
CA SER A 156 -2.19 5.76 16.02
C SER A 156 -2.94 6.68 16.95
N CYS A 157 -3.14 7.94 16.55
CA CYS A 157 -4.07 8.84 17.23
C CYS A 157 -5.46 8.18 17.37
N PRO A 158 -6.20 8.44 18.46
CA PRO A 158 -7.52 7.84 18.68
C PRO A 158 -8.54 8.18 17.60
N GLU A 159 -8.46 9.39 17.06
CA GLU A 159 -9.40 9.90 16.05
C GLU A 159 -8.97 9.46 14.65
N LEU A 160 -9.62 8.42 14.12
CA LEU A 160 -9.72 8.21 12.69
C LEU A 160 -10.96 8.96 12.19
N ASP A 161 -10.86 9.65 11.05
CA ASP A 161 -12.03 10.20 10.39
C ASP A 161 -12.86 9.10 9.71
N GLY A 162 -14.13 9.39 9.40
CA GLY A 162 -15.06 8.42 8.82
C GLY A 162 -14.57 7.85 7.48
N GLN A 163 -13.86 8.64 6.67
CA GLN A 163 -13.26 8.19 5.42
C GLN A 163 -12.15 7.17 5.66
N ALA A 164 -11.24 7.44 6.59
CA ALA A 164 -10.17 6.54 6.97
C ALA A 164 -10.72 5.22 7.52
N MET A 165 -11.76 5.27 8.36
CA MET A 165 -12.43 4.07 8.86
C MET A 165 -13.08 3.26 7.73
N GLY A 166 -13.89 3.92 6.89
CA GLY A 166 -14.58 3.27 5.77
C GLY A 166 -13.60 2.63 4.79
N ASN A 167 -12.53 3.34 4.43
CA ASN A 167 -11.47 2.79 3.57
C ASN A 167 -10.71 1.64 4.23
N SER A 168 -10.51 1.71 5.55
CA SER A 168 -9.78 0.67 6.27
C SER A 168 -10.53 -0.64 6.29
N LEU A 169 -11.82 -0.60 6.62
CA LEU A 169 -12.68 -1.77 6.62
C LEU A 169 -12.91 -2.30 5.21
N TYR A 170 -13.20 -1.42 4.23
CA TYR A 170 -13.30 -1.81 2.82
C TYR A 170 -12.02 -2.49 2.29
N GLY A 171 -10.85 -2.09 2.79
CA GLY A 171 -9.56 -2.68 2.45
C GLY A 171 -9.39 -4.13 2.92
N LEU A 172 -10.16 -4.55 3.93
CA LEU A 172 -10.16 -5.91 4.46
C LEU A 172 -11.15 -6.84 3.75
N GLN A 173 -11.86 -6.33 2.73
CA GLN A 173 -12.84 -7.12 1.99
C GLN A 173 -12.23 -8.42 1.47
N GLY A 174 -12.95 -9.53 1.65
CA GLY A 174 -12.50 -10.85 1.20
C GLY A 174 -11.36 -11.46 2.02
N MET A 175 -10.92 -10.82 3.12
CA MET A 175 -10.01 -11.42 4.09
C MET A 175 -10.79 -12.26 5.12
N ASN A 176 -10.24 -13.42 5.50
CA ASN A 176 -10.90 -14.35 6.40
C ASN A 176 -10.52 -14.08 7.87
N SER A 177 -11.51 -13.98 8.75
CA SER A 177 -11.32 -13.81 10.20
C SER A 177 -10.81 -15.04 10.94
N ASP A 178 -10.63 -16.19 10.28
CA ASP A 178 -9.91 -17.35 10.81
C ASP A 178 -8.44 -17.02 11.13
N TYR A 179 -7.86 -16.05 10.43
CA TYR A 179 -6.49 -15.61 10.65
C TYR A 179 -6.40 -14.59 11.80
N PRO A 180 -5.51 -14.80 12.80
CA PRO A 180 -5.37 -13.90 13.94
C PRO A 180 -4.95 -12.47 13.54
N GLU A 181 -4.18 -12.30 12.47
CA GLU A 181 -3.72 -11.01 11.99
C GLU A 181 -4.88 -10.16 11.45
N VAL A 182 -5.84 -10.78 10.77
CA VAL A 182 -7.08 -10.11 10.33
C VAL A 182 -7.88 -9.66 11.55
N ARG A 183 -8.06 -10.54 12.55
CA ARG A 183 -8.75 -10.18 13.80
C ARG A 183 -8.03 -9.07 14.58
N ALA A 184 -6.70 -9.06 14.56
CA ALA A 184 -5.90 -8.03 15.22
C ALA A 184 -6.14 -6.65 14.60
N VAL A 185 -6.18 -6.56 13.26
CA VAL A 185 -6.52 -5.30 12.58
C VAL A 185 -7.94 -4.86 12.91
N VAL A 186 -8.93 -5.76 12.82
CA VAL A 186 -10.33 -5.44 13.14
C VAL A 186 -10.47 -4.95 14.60
N SER A 187 -9.77 -5.60 15.54
CA SER A 187 -9.76 -5.18 16.94
C SER A 187 -9.14 -3.80 17.11
N ALA A 188 -8.02 -3.51 16.43
CA ALA A 188 -7.36 -2.22 16.51
C ALA A 188 -8.24 -1.09 15.93
N LEU A 189 -8.86 -1.33 14.76
CA LEU A 189 -9.78 -0.38 14.14
C LEU A 189 -11.03 -0.16 15.00
N THR A 190 -11.60 -1.23 15.58
CA THR A 190 -12.77 -1.13 16.47
C THR A 190 -12.47 -0.24 17.68
N ALA A 191 -11.27 -0.38 18.27
CA ALA A 191 -10.86 0.49 19.38
C ALA A 191 -10.79 1.98 18.96
N LYS A 192 -10.33 2.27 17.73
CA LYS A 192 -10.35 3.64 17.17
C LYS A 192 -11.76 4.14 16.88
N MET A 193 -12.63 3.28 16.37
CA MET A 193 -14.05 3.62 16.14
C MET A 193 -14.75 4.00 17.44
N GLN A 194 -14.53 3.24 18.51
CA GLN A 194 -15.12 3.50 19.82
C GLN A 194 -14.57 4.77 20.48
N ALA A 195 -13.30 5.10 20.20
CA ALA A 195 -12.67 6.30 20.73
C ALA A 195 -12.98 7.57 19.92
N SER A 196 -13.39 7.43 18.66
CA SER A 196 -13.69 8.56 17.79
C SER A 196 -15.08 9.11 18.07
N CYS A 197 -15.18 10.42 18.17
CA CYS A 197 -16.44 11.16 18.27
C CYS A 197 -16.97 11.60 16.89
N LEU A 198 -16.32 11.18 15.80
CA LEU A 198 -16.67 11.58 14.43
C LEU A 198 -17.74 10.66 13.86
N ASP A 199 -18.85 11.25 13.44
CA ASP A 199 -19.92 10.52 12.75
C ASP A 199 -19.46 10.09 11.35
N MET A 200 -19.84 8.87 10.96
CA MET A 200 -19.66 8.37 9.60
C MET A 200 -20.87 8.77 8.75
N ASN A 201 -20.62 9.28 7.55
CA ASN A 201 -21.69 9.51 6.58
C ASN A 201 -22.15 8.18 5.93
N ALA A 202 -23.24 8.23 5.15
CA ALA A 202 -23.82 7.03 4.54
C ALA A 202 -22.86 6.27 3.61
N GLN A 203 -22.00 6.97 2.87
CA GLN A 203 -21.01 6.34 2.00
C GLN A 203 -19.91 5.66 2.81
N GLU A 204 -19.42 6.32 3.86
CA GLU A 204 -18.39 5.79 4.74
C GLU A 204 -18.89 4.53 5.48
N MET A 205 -20.12 4.57 5.99
CA MET A 205 -20.78 3.38 6.56
C MET A 205 -20.97 2.28 5.53
N GLY A 206 -21.36 2.63 4.30
CA GLY A 206 -21.50 1.67 3.21
C GLY A 206 -20.17 0.97 2.88
N ASN A 207 -19.09 1.73 2.78
CA ASN A 207 -17.74 1.18 2.57
C ASN A 207 -17.32 0.29 3.74
N ALA A 208 -17.60 0.73 4.97
CA ALA A 208 -17.26 0.00 6.18
C ALA A 208 -17.98 -1.35 6.30
N LEU A 209 -19.27 -1.40 5.96
CA LEU A 209 -20.09 -2.61 6.04
C LEU A 209 -19.90 -3.55 4.83
N PHE A 210 -19.33 -3.06 3.74
CA PHE A 210 -19.04 -3.87 2.56
C PHE A 210 -17.77 -4.73 2.73
N GLY A 211 -16.78 -4.22 3.45
CA GLY A 211 -15.52 -4.93 3.75
C GLY A 211 -15.70 -6.05 4.75
#